data_AF-A0A947EVS7-F1
#
_entry.id   AF-A0A947EVS7-F1
#
_cell.length_a   1.000
_cell.length_b   1.000
_cell.length_c   1.000
_cell.angle_alpha   90.00
_cell.angle_beta   90.00
_cell.angle_gamma   90.00
#
_symmetry.space_group_name_H-M   'P 1'
#
loop_
_entity.id
_entity.type
_entity.pdbx_description
1 polymer ?
#
loop_
_entity_poly.entity_id
_entity_poly.type
_entity_poly.pdbx_seq_one_letter_code
_entity_poly.pdbx_strand_id
1 'polypeptide(L)'
;MFKTKEIRWFFQEDNEAITQWFEENGYLFDNTEIRTDYYLPLQEKKDLGIKLRENNIEIKHRLSRSEKVEFTDHATGYFEEYTKWSFSSAEGDTLVQEIT
;
A
#
# COMPACT_ATOMS: atom_id res chain seq x y z
N MET A 1 -13.45 2.95 -7.79
CA MET A 1 -12.27 2.43 -8.54
C MET A 1 -11.35 3.61 -8.81
N PHE A 2 -10.07 3.47 -8.49
CA PHE A 2 -9.07 4.54 -8.66
C PHE A 2 -7.88 4.00 -9.44
N LYS A 3 -7.33 4.82 -10.34
CA LYS A 3 -6.05 4.55 -10.98
C LYS A 3 -4.96 5.35 -10.27
N THR A 4 -3.88 4.71 -9.89
CA THR A 4 -2.79 5.35 -9.16
C THR A 4 -1.44 4.94 -9.74
N LYS A 5 -0.48 5.85 -9.70
CA LYS A 5 0.94 5.55 -9.88
C LYS A 5 1.63 5.64 -8.54
N GLU A 6 2.45 4.65 -8.21
CA GLU A 6 3.20 4.62 -6.97
C GLU A 6 4.69 4.40 -7.25
N ILE A 7 5.52 5.00 -6.39
CA ILE A 7 6.95 4.75 -6.29
C ILE A 7 7.23 4.33 -4.84
N ARG A 8 8.06 3.31 -4.66
CA ARG A 8 8.44 2.82 -3.31
C ARG A 8 9.93 2.67 -3.22
N TRP A 9 10.49 3.20 -2.14
CA TRP A 9 11.88 2.99 -1.75
C TRP A 9 11.90 2.10 -0.53
N PHE A 10 12.74 1.07 -0.58
CA PHE A 10 12.99 0.17 0.52
C PHE A 10 14.47 0.32 0.88
N PHE A 11 14.73 0.67 2.13
CA PHE A 11 16.07 0.80 2.68
C PHE A 11 16.31 -0.36 3.66
N GLN A 12 17.56 -0.82 3.76
CA GLN A 12 17.92 -1.87 4.72
C GLN A 12 17.94 -1.32 6.14
N GLU A 13 18.43 -0.09 6.29
CA GLU A 13 18.48 0.66 7.55
C GLU A 13 17.66 1.95 7.39
N ASP A 14 17.30 2.55 8.51
CA ASP A 14 16.59 3.82 8.51
C ASP A 14 17.42 4.93 7.85
N ASN A 15 16.75 5.78 7.08
CA ASN A 15 17.37 6.94 6.46
C ASN A 15 17.12 8.17 7.34
N GLU A 16 18.10 8.51 8.19
CA GLU A 16 17.99 9.63 9.14
C GLU A 16 17.62 10.96 8.48
N ALA A 17 18.12 11.23 7.26
CA ALA A 17 17.79 12.45 6.54
C ALA A 17 16.30 12.52 6.15
N ILE A 18 15.68 11.37 5.83
CA ILE A 18 14.23 11.31 5.57
C ILE A 18 13.45 11.56 6.86
N THR A 19 13.84 10.91 7.96
CA THR A 19 13.21 11.10 9.28
C THR A 19 13.29 12.55 9.73
N GLN A 20 14.50 13.14 9.70
CA GLN A 20 14.74 14.54 10.05
C GLN A 20 13.88 15.49 9.20
N TRP A 21 13.75 15.23 7.89
CA TRP A 21 12.91 16.04 7.03
C TRP A 21 11.44 16.05 7.47
N PHE A 22 10.88 14.90 7.88
CA PHE A 22 9.51 14.85 8.40
C PHE A 22 9.36 15.63 9.72
N GLU A 23 10.30 15.45 10.66
CA GLU A 23 10.30 16.14 11.95
C GLU A 23 10.39 17.66 11.80
N GLU A 24 11.31 18.15 10.95
CA GLU A 24 11.47 19.58 10.65
C GLU A 24 10.23 20.22 10.04
N ASN A 25 9.38 19.41 9.39
CA ASN A 25 8.11 19.86 8.82
C ASN A 25 6.90 19.61 9.75
N GLY A 26 7.14 19.21 11.01
CA GLY A 26 6.10 19.02 12.03
C GLY A 26 5.28 17.74 11.86
N TYR A 27 5.74 16.78 11.04
CA TYR A 27 5.10 15.48 10.89
C TYR A 27 5.70 14.50 11.91
N LEU A 28 4.95 14.24 12.98
CA LEU A 28 5.32 13.24 13.99
C LEU A 28 4.70 11.88 13.65
N PHE A 29 5.50 10.82 13.76
CA PHE A 29 5.10 9.44 13.44
C PHE A 29 4.13 8.83 14.47
N ASP A 30 3.90 9.49 15.61
CA ASP A 30 3.03 9.03 16.69
C ASP A 30 1.52 9.06 16.36
N ASN A 31 1.15 9.62 15.20
CA ASN A 31 -0.24 9.78 14.76
C ASN A 31 -0.78 8.63 13.90
N THR A 32 -0.08 7.49 13.80
CA THR A 32 -0.58 6.36 12.99
C THR A 32 -1.57 5.51 13.77
N GLU A 33 -2.80 5.42 13.27
CA GLU A 33 -3.80 4.47 13.77
C GLU A 33 -3.29 3.02 13.68
N ILE A 34 -3.43 2.28 14.78
CA ILE A 34 -3.16 0.84 14.81
C ILE A 34 -4.26 0.16 14.01
N ARG A 35 -3.85 -0.61 12.99
CA ARG A 35 -4.77 -1.38 12.14
C ARG A 35 -4.20 -2.75 11.81
N THR A 36 -5.09 -3.70 11.58
CA THR A 36 -4.75 -5.07 11.17
C THR A 36 -5.22 -5.30 9.74
N ASP A 37 -4.33 -5.85 8.92
CA ASP A 37 -4.60 -6.24 7.53
C ASP A 37 -4.57 -7.76 7.42
N TYR A 38 -5.65 -8.36 6.93
CA TYR A 38 -5.71 -9.79 6.62
C TYR A 38 -5.51 -9.98 5.11
N TYR A 39 -4.40 -10.59 4.71
CA TYR A 39 -4.06 -10.79 3.30
C TYR A 39 -4.67 -12.08 2.77
N LEU A 40 -5.31 -12.01 1.60
CA LEU A 40 -5.96 -13.13 0.92
C LEU A 40 -5.18 -13.45 -0.37
N PRO A 41 -4.11 -14.26 -0.30
CA PRO A 41 -3.23 -14.50 -1.44
C PRO A 41 -3.89 -15.38 -2.50
N LEU A 42 -3.70 -15.00 -3.78
CA LEU A 42 -4.09 -15.81 -4.93
C LEU A 42 -2.84 -16.42 -5.58
N GLN A 43 -2.69 -17.74 -5.49
CA GLN A 43 -1.48 -18.44 -5.96
C GLN A 43 -1.16 -18.16 -7.44
N GLU A 44 -2.20 -18.11 -8.29
CA GLU A 44 -2.06 -17.95 -9.74
C GLU A 44 -2.03 -16.47 -10.20
N LYS A 45 -2.19 -15.50 -9.28
CA LYS A 45 -2.35 -14.07 -9.61
C LYS A 45 -1.47 -13.18 -8.73
N LYS A 46 -0.17 -13.15 -9.04
CA LYS A 46 0.84 -12.38 -8.31
C LYS A 46 0.74 -10.86 -8.49
N ASP A 47 -0.01 -10.41 -9.49
CA ASP A 47 -0.28 -9.00 -9.78
C ASP A 47 -1.52 -8.47 -9.05
N LEU A 48 -2.28 -9.34 -8.38
CA LEU A 48 -3.51 -8.98 -7.68
C LEU A 48 -3.37 -9.20 -6.17
N GLY A 49 -3.33 -8.10 -5.42
CA GLY A 49 -3.42 -8.13 -3.96
C GLY A 49 -4.86 -7.95 -3.50
N ILE A 50 -5.30 -8.80 -2.58
CA ILE A 50 -6.59 -8.67 -1.90
C ILE A 50 -6.33 -8.69 -0.40
N LYS A 51 -6.95 -7.77 0.32
CA LYS A 51 -6.91 -7.76 1.78
C LYS A 51 -8.20 -7.25 2.38
N LEU A 52 -8.45 -7.69 3.60
CA LEU A 52 -9.47 -7.13 4.48
C LEU A 52 -8.79 -6.20 5.47
N ARG A 53 -9.30 -4.98 5.58
CA ARG A 53 -8.86 -3.96 6.54
C ARG A 53 -10.09 -3.26 7.10
N GLU A 54 -10.28 -3.33 8.41
CA GLU A 54 -11.36 -2.58 9.10
C GLU A 54 -12.72 -2.70 8.40
N ASN A 55 -13.16 -3.94 8.13
CA ASN A 55 -14.41 -4.27 7.39
C ASN A 55 -14.47 -3.77 5.94
N ASN A 56 -13.35 -3.36 5.34
CA ASN A 56 -13.26 -3.05 3.92
C ASN A 56 -12.44 -4.09 3.18
N ILE A 57 -12.98 -4.53 2.05
CA ILE A 57 -12.26 -5.33 1.08
C ILE A 57 -11.49 -4.35 0.18
N GLU A 58 -10.16 -4.41 0.25
CA GLU A 58 -9.27 -3.64 -0.61
C GLU A 58 -8.63 -4.56 -1.65
N ILE A 59 -8.77 -4.17 -2.92
CA ILE A 59 -8.18 -4.88 -4.07
C ILE A 59 -7.20 -3.94 -4.76
N LYS A 60 -5.99 -4.43 -5.00
CA LYS A 60 -4.91 -3.71 -5.69
C LYS A 60 -4.38 -4.55 -6.84
N HIS A 61 -4.73 -4.17 -8.07
CA HIS A 61 -4.27 -4.84 -9.29
C HIS A 61 -3.15 -4.03 -9.93
N ARG A 62 -1.96 -4.63 -10.04
CA ARG A 62 -0.81 -4.05 -10.74
C ARG A 62 -0.97 -4.22 -12.25
N LEU A 63 -0.99 -3.11 -12.99
CA LEU A 63 -1.24 -3.10 -14.44
C LEU A 63 0.03 -3.26 -15.27
N SER A 64 1.17 -2.80 -14.75
CA SER A 64 2.44 -2.82 -15.45
C SER A 64 3.56 -3.28 -14.53
N ARG A 65 4.62 -3.83 -15.13
CA ARG A 65 5.85 -4.13 -14.40
C ARG A 65 6.54 -2.81 -14.05
N SER A 66 7.21 -2.81 -12.90
CA SER A 66 8.08 -1.73 -12.44
C SER A 66 9.02 -1.21 -13.53
N GLU A 67 8.87 0.05 -13.92
CA GLU A 67 9.81 0.75 -14.81
C GLU A 67 10.70 1.67 -13.99
N LYS A 68 12.02 1.60 -14.21
CA LYS A 68 12.97 2.54 -13.58
C LYS A 68 12.79 3.91 -14.22
N VAL A 69 12.56 4.92 -13.39
CA VAL A 69 12.40 6.31 -13.83
C VAL A 69 13.22 7.22 -12.94
N GLU A 70 13.83 8.22 -13.57
CA GLU A 70 14.44 9.35 -12.91
C GLU A 70 13.37 10.43 -12.76
N PHE A 71 12.97 10.71 -11.52
CA PHE A 71 11.95 11.70 -11.22
C PHE A 71 12.56 13.10 -11.08
N THR A 72 13.77 13.16 -10.52
CA THR A 72 14.66 14.34 -10.49
C THR A 72 16.11 13.86 -10.58
N ASP A 73 17.05 14.79 -10.72
CA ASP A 73 18.50 14.52 -10.66
C ASP A 73 18.94 13.80 -9.37
N HIS A 74 18.10 13.81 -8.33
CA HIS A 74 18.39 13.23 -7.02
C HIS A 74 17.41 12.13 -6.59
N ALA A 75 16.38 11.83 -7.39
CA ALA A 75 15.36 10.86 -7.04
C ALA A 75 15.11 9.90 -8.20
N THR A 76 15.52 8.65 -8.02
CA THR A 76 15.23 7.55 -8.95
C THR A 76 14.44 6.47 -8.25
N GLY A 77 13.59 5.77 -8.98
CA GLY A 77 12.92 4.60 -8.44
C GLY A 77 12.06 3.91 -9.48
N TYR A 78 11.19 3.04 -9.01
CA TYR A 78 10.40 2.18 -9.86
C TYR A 78 8.92 2.59 -9.81
N PHE A 79 8.36 2.97 -10.94
CA PHE A 79 6.92 3.25 -11.02
C PHE A 79 6.13 1.97 -11.22
N GLU A 80 5.08 1.84 -10.44
CA GLU A 80 4.07 0.80 -10.60
C GLU A 80 2.70 1.45 -10.80
N GLU A 81 1.98 1.01 -11.84
CA GLU A 81 0.62 1.43 -12.09
C GLU A 81 -0.37 0.45 -11.46
N TYR A 82 -1.39 1.00 -10.80
CA TYR A 82 -2.41 0.20 -10.13
C TYR A 82 -3.81 0.65 -10.51
N THR A 83 -4.71 -0.33 -10.58
CA THR A 83 -6.13 -0.11 -10.33
C THR A 83 -6.47 -0.58 -8.92
N LYS A 84 -7.17 0.27 -8.18
CA LYS A 84 -7.58 0.03 -6.80
C LYS A 84 -9.10 0.04 -6.66
N TRP A 85 -9.61 -0.90 -5.88
CA TRP A 85 -10.98 -0.93 -5.41
C TRP A 85 -10.98 -1.01 -3.89
N SER A 86 -11.93 -0.33 -3.28
CA SER A 86 -12.21 -0.41 -1.85
C SER A 86 -13.72 -0.32 -1.70
N PHE A 87 -14.28 -1.27 -0.96
CA PHE A 87 -15.71 -1.34 -0.67
C PHE A 87 -15.91 -2.05 0.66
N SER A 88 -16.98 -1.67 1.37
CA SER A 88 -17.37 -2.32 2.62
C SER A 88 -17.65 -3.80 2.37
N SER A 89 -17.22 -4.67 3.27
CA SER A 89 -17.79 -6.01 3.38
C SER A 89 -19.25 -5.90 3.82
N ALA A 90 -20.06 -6.90 3.51
CA ALA A 90 -21.44 -6.94 3.97
C ALA A 90 -21.48 -7.03 5.51
N GLU A 91 -22.44 -6.35 6.13
CA GLU A 91 -22.69 -6.54 7.56
C GLU A 91 -23.12 -7.98 7.81
N GLY A 92 -22.48 -8.64 8.78
CA GLY A 92 -22.77 -10.04 9.11
C GLY A 92 -22.24 -11.05 8.09
N ASP A 93 -21.29 -10.67 7.22
CA ASP A 93 -20.59 -11.62 6.37
C ASP A 93 -19.84 -12.65 7.23
N THR A 94 -20.30 -13.90 7.18
CA THR A 94 -19.77 -14.98 8.01
C THR A 94 -18.32 -15.30 7.66
N LEU A 95 -17.91 -15.11 6.40
CA LEU A 95 -16.52 -15.37 5.98
C LEU A 95 -15.59 -14.29 6.54
N VAL A 96 -16.05 -13.05 6.62
CA VAL A 96 -15.29 -11.96 7.26
C VAL A 96 -15.10 -12.27 8.75
N GLN A 97 -16.15 -12.71 9.44
CA GLN A 97 -16.09 -13.08 10.86
C GLN A 97 -15.17 -14.27 11.14
N GLU A 98 -15.03 -15.21 10.21
CA GLU A 98 -14.09 -16.33 10.34
C GLU A 98 -12.62 -15.90 10.19
N ILE A 99 -12.37 -14.80 9.48
CA ILE A 99 -11.02 -14.28 9.20
C ILE A 99 -10.54 -13.32 10.29
N THR A 100 -11.44 -12.46 10.82
CA THR A 100 -11.10 -11.39 11.77
C THR A 100 -11.11 -11.84 13.22
#